data_AF-A0A955DI38-F1
#
_entry.id   AF-A0A955DI38-F1
#
_cell.length_a   1.000
_cell.length_b   1.000
_cell.length_c   1.000
_cell.angle_alpha   90.00
_cell.angle_beta   90.00
_cell.angle_gamma   90.00
#
_symmetry.space_group_name_H-M   'P 1'
#
loop_
_entity.id
_entity.type
_entity.pdbx_description
1 polymer ?
#
loop_
_entity_poly.entity_id
_entity_poly.type
_entity_poly.pdbx_seq_one_letter_code
_entity_poly.pdbx_strand_id
1 'polypeptide(L)'
;MLRTFASIALLVIPLLLGACAAQDRAMNAAAGAFSAADYTRTRKALRGPANREPIHENTVLDAAALGMAALADGDTFEADQALMRAYQLLESGNLNDDNRLFAAAVINEGISVYKGEPFEQAMTYHALAVTAALEGDWENVRIASRASTRKLREFADARSSDTPTPPEAVAEELAERDTNDDASAFITVDTNFAVAYLLEAIADNAIGRTSNAIALAKAADSRVAPLADDIAAARYNTVVIVHLGMGPVKEPTGPHQESTLWTPREPDDPGPMFTTFNGWDAAPGVRPVTNVARMSRDHRWINFESIRRLKALIGEGLVVGGVIVGAGNERNESNQIASAAMILTGILLQASSAADLRHNSLLPAAVYLAVMDLPEQPGTLELRFPERGLPPMAIPNFTPGAVRNPAVVYMRLTGREPARWYTANTILYTNDADPPRAGAIPWILGGRDVSTPTQAVLDAYQAGGVLTDISLSELEELYRLEGIQIGEGPTGPDDRRHASYQHIFDGGSALFTPHPFTMGYKRLMCISHISYVPKSARVRELAERIRRNTHSNQEVSP
;
A
#
# COMPACT_ATOMS: atom_id res chain seq x y z
N MET A 1 27.89 27.25 -36.90
CA MET A 1 26.58 27.09 -36.24
C MET A 1 26.13 25.62 -36.18
N LEU A 2 26.07 24.85 -37.28
CA LEU A 2 25.67 23.43 -37.24
C LEU A 2 26.52 22.54 -36.32
N ARG A 3 27.85 22.70 -36.32
CA ARG A 3 28.75 21.93 -35.43
C ARG A 3 28.56 22.25 -33.94
N THR A 4 28.16 23.47 -33.61
CA THR A 4 27.96 23.93 -32.22
C THR A 4 26.65 23.40 -31.64
N PHE A 5 25.59 23.30 -32.46
CA PHE A 5 24.32 22.66 -32.07
C PHE A 5 24.46 21.15 -31.87
N ALA A 6 25.24 20.47 -32.72
CA ALA A 6 25.48 19.02 -32.57
C ALA A 6 26.23 18.68 -31.27
N SER A 7 27.20 19.49 -30.85
CA SER A 7 27.94 19.25 -29.60
C SER A 7 27.14 19.52 -28.33
N ILE A 8 26.18 20.45 -28.35
CA ILE A 8 25.28 20.70 -27.20
C ILE A 8 24.24 19.57 -27.09
N ALA A 9 23.67 19.13 -28.22
CA ALA A 9 22.73 18.00 -28.23
C ALA A 9 23.39 16.69 -27.71
N LEU A 10 24.65 16.43 -28.06
CA LEU A 10 25.35 15.21 -27.62
C LEU A 10 25.65 15.16 -26.11
N LEU A 11 25.68 16.32 -25.43
CA LEU A 11 26.04 16.43 -24.00
C LEU A 11 24.79 16.45 -23.09
N VAL A 12 23.65 16.92 -23.61
CA VAL A 12 22.38 17.00 -22.86
C VAL A 12 21.65 15.64 -22.81
N ILE A 13 21.74 14.84 -23.88
CA ILE A 13 21.08 13.52 -23.97
C ILE A 13 21.51 12.55 -22.84
N PRO A 14 22.81 12.36 -22.53
CA PRO A 14 23.21 11.43 -21.46
C PRO A 14 22.86 11.91 -20.04
N LEU A 15 22.75 13.23 -19.81
CA LEU A 15 22.36 13.79 -18.51
C LEU A 15 20.86 13.59 -18.22
N LEU A 16 20.00 13.64 -19.24
CA LEU A 16 18.57 13.38 -19.10
C LEU A 16 18.26 11.90 -18.89
N LEU A 17 19.03 10.99 -19.52
CA LEU A 17 18.85 9.54 -19.37
C LEU A 17 19.26 9.02 -17.98
N GLY A 18 20.17 9.69 -17.27
CA GLY A 18 20.65 9.26 -15.96
C GLY A 18 19.66 9.45 -14.80
N ALA A 19 18.73 10.41 -14.91
CA ALA A 19 17.78 10.76 -13.85
C ALA A 19 16.63 9.74 -13.74
N CYS A 20 16.05 9.30 -14.87
CA CYS A 20 14.97 8.31 -14.89
C CYS A 20 15.43 6.95 -14.33
N ALA A 21 16.66 6.54 -14.64
CA ALA A 21 17.25 5.29 -14.14
C ALA A 21 17.48 5.27 -12.62
N ALA A 22 17.55 6.42 -11.94
CA ALA A 22 17.73 6.47 -10.49
C ALA A 22 16.45 6.18 -9.70
N GLN A 23 15.28 6.56 -10.22
CA GLN A 23 14.01 6.38 -9.52
C GLN A 23 13.52 4.93 -9.58
N ASP A 24 13.59 4.29 -10.75
CA ASP A 24 13.26 2.87 -10.90
C ASP A 24 14.12 1.99 -9.98
N ARG A 25 15.36 2.39 -9.70
CA ARG A 25 16.22 1.69 -8.73
C ARG A 25 15.68 1.75 -7.31
N ALA A 26 15.11 2.88 -6.88
CA ALA A 26 14.55 3.01 -5.53
C ALA A 26 13.30 2.14 -5.36
N MET A 27 12.36 2.18 -6.30
CA MET A 27 11.15 1.34 -6.28
C MET A 27 11.51 -0.15 -6.37
N ASN A 28 12.44 -0.54 -7.25
CA ASN A 28 12.87 -1.94 -7.36
C ASN A 28 13.58 -2.44 -6.09
N ALA A 29 14.44 -1.61 -5.47
CA ALA A 29 15.07 -1.94 -4.21
C ALA A 29 14.05 -2.07 -3.07
N ALA A 30 13.06 -1.18 -3.04
CA ALA A 30 11.94 -1.22 -2.11
C ALA A 30 11.12 -2.51 -2.31
N ALA A 31 10.76 -2.86 -3.54
CA ALA A 31 10.04 -4.09 -3.87
C ALA A 31 10.79 -5.35 -3.42
N GLY A 32 12.10 -5.39 -3.64
CA GLY A 32 12.96 -6.48 -3.19
C GLY A 32 12.94 -6.65 -1.67
N ALA A 33 13.15 -5.56 -0.92
CA ALA A 33 13.09 -5.56 0.54
C ALA A 33 11.69 -5.94 1.06
N PHE A 34 10.65 -5.39 0.44
CA PHE A 34 9.26 -5.66 0.80
C PHE A 34 8.89 -7.13 0.59
N SER A 35 9.33 -7.72 -0.52
CA SER A 35 9.12 -9.16 -0.80
C SER A 35 9.77 -10.07 0.23
N ALA A 36 10.83 -9.59 0.90
CA ALA A 36 11.51 -10.27 2.00
C ALA A 36 10.95 -9.93 3.39
N ALA A 37 9.82 -9.22 3.45
CA ALA A 37 9.20 -8.69 4.67
C ALA A 37 10.12 -7.75 5.49
N ASP A 38 11.09 -7.08 4.83
CA ASP A 38 11.90 -6.01 5.39
C ASP A 38 11.21 -4.66 5.14
N TYR A 39 10.10 -4.44 5.83
CA TYR A 39 9.27 -3.24 5.66
C TYR A 39 10.03 -1.97 6.07
N THR A 40 10.87 -2.07 7.10
CA THR A 40 11.72 -0.98 7.55
C THR A 40 12.65 -0.47 6.46
N ARG A 41 13.39 -1.37 5.79
CA ARG A 41 14.26 -0.97 4.66
C ARG A 41 13.45 -0.45 3.49
N THR A 42 12.27 -1.03 3.23
CA THR A 42 11.34 -0.57 2.18
C THR A 42 10.93 0.87 2.42
N ARG A 43 10.41 1.18 3.61
CA ARG A 43 9.98 2.52 4.02
C ARG A 43 11.14 3.51 3.92
N LYS A 44 12.32 3.15 4.42
CA LYS A 44 13.53 3.98 4.33
C LYS A 44 13.88 4.35 2.88
N ALA A 45 13.74 3.42 1.94
CA ALA A 45 14.00 3.66 0.52
C ALA A 45 12.96 4.61 -0.12
N LEU A 46 11.72 4.59 0.35
CA LEU A 46 10.59 5.35 -0.22
C LEU A 46 10.36 6.73 0.43
N ARG A 47 10.78 6.95 1.67
CA ARG A 47 10.61 8.24 2.38
C ARG A 47 11.16 9.44 1.63
N GLY A 48 12.36 9.32 1.06
CA GLY A 48 13.01 10.40 0.31
C GLY A 48 12.22 10.76 -0.96
N PRO A 49 11.95 9.80 -1.85
CA PRO A 49 11.11 10.01 -3.04
C PRO A 49 9.70 10.52 -2.71
N ALA A 50 8.99 9.91 -1.75
CA ALA A 50 7.60 10.25 -1.41
C ALA A 50 7.41 11.69 -0.91
N ASN A 51 8.40 12.21 -0.17
CA ASN A 51 8.37 13.54 0.46
C ASN A 51 9.21 14.59 -0.29
N ARG A 52 9.69 14.28 -1.49
CA ARG A 52 10.49 15.22 -2.27
C ARG A 52 9.66 16.44 -2.65
N GLU A 53 10.29 17.61 -2.53
CA GLU A 53 9.79 18.88 -3.05
C GLU A 53 10.78 19.50 -4.04
N PRO A 54 10.32 20.11 -5.15
CA PRO A 54 8.92 20.19 -5.59
C PRO A 54 8.33 18.82 -5.98
N ILE A 55 7.00 18.75 -6.12
CA ILE A 55 6.30 17.57 -6.63
C ILE A 55 6.94 17.18 -7.98
N HIS A 56 7.21 15.89 -8.14
CA HIS A 56 7.77 15.33 -9.36
C HIS A 56 6.84 14.25 -9.93
N GLU A 57 7.23 13.75 -11.08
CA GLU A 57 6.43 12.85 -11.92
C GLU A 57 5.93 11.56 -11.25
N ASN A 58 6.53 11.12 -10.12
CA ASN A 58 6.23 9.85 -9.43
C ASN A 58 5.76 10.04 -7.99
N THR A 59 5.57 11.29 -7.54
CA THR A 59 5.28 11.58 -6.12
C THR A 59 4.03 10.84 -5.63
N VAL A 60 3.00 10.68 -6.48
CA VAL A 60 1.79 9.91 -6.14
C VAL A 60 2.11 8.44 -5.89
N LEU A 61 2.85 7.80 -6.80
CA LEU A 61 3.24 6.39 -6.66
C LEU A 61 4.14 6.16 -5.46
N ASP A 62 5.13 7.03 -5.26
CA ASP A 62 6.08 6.90 -4.15
C ASP A 62 5.38 7.08 -2.80
N ALA A 63 4.43 8.03 -2.70
CA ALA A 63 3.62 8.22 -1.51
C ALA A 63 2.67 7.03 -1.27
N ALA A 64 2.00 6.53 -2.30
CA ALA A 64 1.14 5.34 -2.18
C ALA A 64 1.95 4.10 -1.76
N ALA A 65 3.12 3.88 -2.35
CA ALA A 65 4.02 2.78 -2.00
C ALA A 65 4.54 2.90 -0.57
N LEU A 66 4.98 4.10 -0.15
CA LEU A 66 5.39 4.35 1.23
C LEU A 66 4.25 4.03 2.20
N GLY A 67 3.04 4.49 1.88
CA GLY A 67 1.84 4.24 2.65
C GLY A 67 1.53 2.76 2.83
N MET A 68 1.58 1.98 1.75
CA MET A 68 1.39 0.53 1.80
C MET A 68 2.50 -0.18 2.58
N ALA A 69 3.74 0.30 2.47
CA ALA A 69 4.87 -0.23 3.24
C ALA A 69 4.74 0.04 4.75
N ALA A 70 4.32 1.26 5.12
CA ALA A 70 4.06 1.64 6.50
C ALA A 70 2.86 0.85 7.09
N LEU A 71 1.79 0.71 6.32
CA LEU A 71 0.62 -0.09 6.70
C LEU A 71 1.00 -1.56 6.95
N ALA A 72 1.83 -2.16 6.08
CA ALA A 72 2.37 -3.51 6.27
C ALA A 72 3.22 -3.64 7.55
N ASP A 73 3.96 -2.59 7.91
CA ASP A 73 4.78 -2.52 9.12
C ASP A 73 3.96 -2.16 10.38
N GLY A 74 2.66 -1.91 10.26
CA GLY A 74 1.80 -1.50 11.37
C GLY A 74 2.06 -0.08 11.87
N ASP A 75 2.75 0.75 11.10
CA ASP A 75 2.92 2.18 11.41
C ASP A 75 1.78 2.96 10.72
N THR A 76 0.62 3.00 11.40
CA THR A 76 -0.59 3.60 10.84
C THR A 76 -0.44 5.11 10.65
N PHE A 77 0.35 5.77 11.49
CA PHE A 77 0.65 7.19 11.36
C PHE A 77 1.43 7.53 10.07
N GLU A 78 2.52 6.83 9.76
CA GLU A 78 3.19 7.04 8.46
C GLU A 78 2.34 6.58 7.29
N ALA A 79 1.55 5.52 7.48
CA ALA A 79 0.63 5.05 6.45
C ALA A 79 -0.39 6.15 6.09
N ASP A 80 -1.06 6.74 7.09
CA ASP A 80 -2.02 7.82 6.90
C ASP A 80 -1.38 9.03 6.22
N GLN A 81 -0.26 9.54 6.74
CA GLN A 81 0.41 10.71 6.14
C GLN A 81 0.77 10.50 4.67
N ALA A 82 1.34 9.34 4.33
CA ALA A 82 1.76 9.04 2.97
C ALA A 82 0.55 8.79 2.04
N LEU A 83 -0.47 8.06 2.50
CA LEU A 83 -1.69 7.78 1.74
C LEU A 83 -2.56 9.03 1.57
N MET A 84 -2.64 9.90 2.58
CA MET A 84 -3.35 11.17 2.50
C MET A 84 -2.65 12.15 1.55
N ARG A 85 -1.31 12.17 1.52
CA ARG A 85 -0.56 12.90 0.48
C ARG A 85 -0.90 12.37 -0.92
N ALA A 86 -0.91 11.05 -1.10
CA ALA A 86 -1.32 10.45 -2.37
C ALA A 86 -2.77 10.82 -2.73
N TYR A 87 -3.71 10.74 -1.78
CA TYR A 87 -5.11 11.15 -1.92
C TYR A 87 -5.25 12.60 -2.40
N GLN A 88 -4.59 13.54 -1.73
CA GLN A 88 -4.63 14.97 -2.06
C GLN A 88 -4.07 15.24 -3.47
N LEU A 89 -3.02 14.51 -3.86
CA LEU A 89 -2.47 14.61 -5.21
C LEU A 89 -3.40 13.98 -6.26
N LEU A 90 -4.07 12.88 -5.94
CA LEU A 90 -5.05 12.29 -6.85
C LEU A 90 -6.24 13.23 -7.10
N GLU A 91 -6.76 13.84 -6.03
CA GLU A 91 -7.93 14.73 -6.07
C GLU A 91 -7.63 16.17 -6.51
N SER A 92 -6.36 16.59 -6.52
CA SER A 92 -6.00 17.90 -7.10
C SER A 92 -6.13 17.87 -8.62
N GLY A 93 -7.16 18.56 -9.12
CA GLY A 93 -7.41 18.79 -10.55
C GLY A 93 -6.25 19.55 -11.22
N ASN A 94 -5.65 20.49 -10.50
CA ASN A 94 -4.61 21.39 -11.01
C ASN A 94 -3.21 20.74 -11.14
N LEU A 95 -3.01 19.48 -10.74
CA LEU A 95 -1.73 18.81 -11.04
C LEU A 95 -1.52 18.65 -12.55
N ASN A 96 -2.60 18.66 -13.33
CA ASN A 96 -2.59 18.50 -14.78
C ASN A 96 -3.65 19.42 -15.44
N ASP A 97 -3.65 20.74 -15.16
CA ASP A 97 -4.64 21.72 -15.68
C ASP A 97 -5.22 21.35 -17.08
N ASP A 98 -6.48 20.89 -17.02
CA ASP A 98 -7.59 20.78 -17.96
C ASP A 98 -7.38 20.77 -19.49
N ASN A 99 -8.05 19.82 -20.14
CA ASN A 99 -8.47 19.77 -21.57
C ASN A 99 -7.38 19.90 -22.64
N ARG A 100 -6.12 20.11 -22.25
CA ARG A 100 -4.96 20.08 -23.13
C ARG A 100 -4.30 18.70 -23.18
N LEU A 101 -4.71 17.73 -22.37
CA LEU A 101 -4.09 16.40 -22.33
C LEU A 101 -4.06 15.69 -23.69
N PHE A 102 -5.10 15.81 -24.54
CA PHE A 102 -5.06 15.18 -25.86
C PHE A 102 -4.10 15.89 -26.84
N ALA A 103 -4.04 17.22 -26.83
CA ALA A 103 -3.19 18.01 -27.73
C ALA A 103 -1.75 18.18 -27.23
N ALA A 104 -1.55 18.24 -25.91
CA ALA A 104 -0.26 18.40 -25.24
C ALA A 104 0.43 17.05 -25.00
N ALA A 105 -0.29 15.95 -24.70
CA ALA A 105 0.36 14.64 -24.65
C ALA A 105 0.94 14.25 -26.03
N VAL A 106 0.35 14.71 -27.13
CA VAL A 106 0.87 14.49 -28.49
C VAL A 106 2.10 15.36 -28.83
N ILE A 107 2.28 16.52 -28.20
CA ILE A 107 3.27 17.54 -28.63
C ILE A 107 4.31 17.90 -27.56
N ASN A 108 4.04 17.73 -26.26
CA ASN A 108 4.87 18.26 -25.17
C ASN A 108 4.92 17.29 -23.97
N GLU A 109 6.06 16.62 -23.77
CA GLU A 109 6.31 15.65 -22.67
C GLU A 109 6.69 16.32 -21.33
N GLY A 110 6.57 17.64 -21.24
CA GLY A 110 6.93 18.41 -20.06
C GLY A 110 5.97 18.25 -18.90
N ILE A 111 6.18 17.20 -18.10
CA ILE A 111 5.76 17.02 -16.70
C ILE A 111 4.25 16.78 -16.50
N SER A 112 3.79 15.58 -16.84
CA SER A 112 2.56 15.03 -16.23
C SER A 112 2.93 14.21 -14.99
N VAL A 113 2.36 14.54 -13.84
CA VAL A 113 2.47 13.69 -12.65
C VAL A 113 1.73 12.38 -12.93
N TYR A 114 2.43 11.24 -12.88
CA TYR A 114 1.83 9.93 -13.06
C TYR A 114 1.01 9.58 -11.81
N LYS A 115 -0.31 9.57 -11.99
CA LYS A 115 -1.28 9.29 -10.93
C LYS A 115 -1.50 7.79 -10.67
N GLY A 116 -0.88 6.90 -11.45
CA GLY A 116 -1.20 5.47 -11.44
C GLY A 116 -2.35 5.12 -12.39
N GLU A 117 -2.45 3.84 -12.76
CA GLU A 117 -3.65 3.32 -13.42
C GLU A 117 -4.85 3.34 -12.45
N PRO A 118 -6.09 3.36 -12.94
CA PRO A 118 -7.29 3.39 -12.10
C PRO A 118 -7.32 2.35 -10.98
N PHE A 119 -6.79 1.13 -11.21
CA PHE A 119 -6.77 0.10 -10.17
C PHE A 119 -5.72 0.38 -9.08
N GLU A 120 -4.60 1.01 -9.44
CA GLU A 120 -3.57 1.43 -8.48
C GLU A 120 -4.11 2.55 -7.58
N GLN A 121 -4.88 3.48 -8.16
CA GLN A 121 -5.58 4.55 -7.44
C GLN A 121 -6.63 3.96 -6.49
N ALA A 122 -7.50 3.06 -6.98
CA ALA A 122 -8.50 2.38 -6.16
C ALA A 122 -7.86 1.63 -4.97
N MET A 123 -6.74 0.94 -5.22
CA MET A 123 -5.98 0.27 -4.15
C MET A 123 -5.31 1.24 -3.17
N THR A 124 -4.96 2.45 -3.60
CA THR A 124 -4.45 3.51 -2.72
C THR A 124 -5.53 3.99 -1.76
N TYR A 125 -6.74 4.27 -2.27
CA TYR A 125 -7.89 4.61 -1.42
C TYR A 125 -8.31 3.45 -0.50
N HIS A 126 -8.23 2.21 -0.99
CA HIS A 126 -8.46 1.02 -0.16
C HIS A 126 -7.44 0.92 0.98
N ALA A 127 -6.15 1.13 0.71
CA ALA A 127 -5.14 1.15 1.75
C ALA A 127 -5.43 2.23 2.79
N LEU A 128 -5.89 3.42 2.38
CA LEU A 128 -6.29 4.49 3.30
C LEU A 128 -7.49 4.07 4.16
N ALA A 129 -8.48 3.41 3.56
CA ALA A 129 -9.62 2.85 4.29
C ALA A 129 -9.19 1.78 5.30
N VAL A 130 -8.20 0.94 4.97
CA VAL A 130 -7.66 -0.06 5.91
C VAL A 130 -6.92 0.61 7.06
N THR A 131 -6.12 1.65 6.81
CA THR A 131 -5.47 2.44 7.86
C THR A 131 -6.50 3.02 8.82
N ALA A 132 -7.53 3.70 8.31
CA ALA A 132 -8.61 4.25 9.12
C ALA A 132 -9.38 3.16 9.91
N ALA A 133 -9.56 1.97 9.33
CA ALA A 133 -10.23 0.86 10.00
C ALA A 133 -9.41 0.34 11.20
N LEU A 134 -8.09 0.25 11.07
CA LEU A 134 -7.21 -0.12 12.18
C LEU A 134 -7.35 0.88 13.34
N GLU A 135 -7.40 2.17 13.03
CA GLU A 135 -7.58 3.24 14.02
C GLU A 135 -9.02 3.36 14.56
N GLY A 136 -9.96 2.56 14.05
CA GLY A 136 -11.37 2.61 14.44
C GLY A 136 -12.13 3.84 13.91
N ASP A 137 -11.57 4.58 12.95
CA ASP A 137 -12.21 5.74 12.32
C ASP A 137 -13.11 5.33 11.15
N TRP A 138 -14.26 4.76 11.49
CA TRP A 138 -15.22 4.23 10.53
C TRP A 138 -15.84 5.28 9.61
N GLU A 139 -15.86 6.56 9.99
CA GLU A 139 -16.30 7.62 9.08
C GLU A 139 -15.29 7.79 7.92
N ASN A 140 -13.99 7.82 8.24
CA ASN A 140 -12.94 7.90 7.24
C ASN A 140 -12.83 6.62 6.40
N VAL A 141 -13.07 5.43 6.99
CA VAL A 141 -13.21 4.17 6.21
C VAL A 141 -14.26 4.35 5.11
N ARG A 142 -15.46 4.82 5.49
CA ARG A 142 -16.57 5.01 4.55
C ARG A 142 -16.22 5.99 3.43
N ILE A 143 -15.60 7.12 3.76
CA ILE A 143 -15.22 8.16 2.79
C ILE A 143 -14.17 7.61 1.81
N ALA A 144 -13.12 6.96 2.32
CA ALA A 144 -12.06 6.39 1.49
C ALA A 144 -12.56 5.24 0.61
N SER A 145 -13.41 4.35 1.14
CA SER A 145 -14.07 3.29 0.36
C SER A 145 -14.93 3.85 -0.78
N ARG A 146 -15.69 4.93 -0.54
CA ARG A 146 -16.45 5.61 -1.61
C ARG A 146 -15.56 6.26 -2.66
N ALA A 147 -14.47 6.90 -2.24
CA ALA A 147 -13.50 7.49 -3.16
C ALA A 147 -12.91 6.43 -4.11
N SER A 148 -12.63 5.23 -3.57
CA SER A 148 -12.09 4.11 -4.34
C SER A 148 -13.01 3.60 -5.46
N THR A 149 -14.33 3.77 -5.32
CA THR A 149 -15.32 3.33 -6.32
C THR A 149 -15.78 4.48 -7.23
N ARG A 150 -15.93 5.70 -6.71
CA ARG A 150 -16.37 6.88 -7.48
C ARG A 150 -15.46 7.21 -8.66
N LYS A 151 -14.14 7.28 -8.43
CA LYS A 151 -13.19 7.65 -9.49
C LYS A 151 -13.27 6.73 -10.70
N LEU A 152 -13.65 5.48 -10.48
CA LEU A 152 -13.79 4.47 -11.52
C LEU A 152 -15.03 4.71 -12.37
N ARG A 153 -16.12 5.19 -11.75
CA ARG A 153 -17.32 5.61 -12.48
C ARG A 153 -17.02 6.80 -13.37
N GLU A 154 -16.32 7.81 -12.84
CA GLU A 154 -15.88 8.98 -13.61
C GLU A 154 -15.05 8.57 -14.84
N PHE A 155 -14.17 7.57 -14.72
CA PHE A 155 -13.40 7.05 -15.85
C PHE A 155 -14.27 6.28 -16.86
N ALA A 156 -15.22 5.47 -16.40
CA ALA A 156 -16.16 4.76 -17.27
C ALA A 156 -17.07 5.72 -18.05
N ASP A 157 -17.58 6.74 -17.38
CA ASP A 157 -18.46 7.76 -17.95
C ASP A 157 -17.73 8.62 -18.99
N ALA A 158 -16.53 9.12 -18.68
CA ALA A 158 -15.73 9.92 -19.61
C ALA A 158 -15.39 9.17 -20.90
N ARG A 159 -15.22 7.85 -20.82
CA ARG A 159 -14.98 7.01 -22.00
C ARG A 159 -16.22 6.90 -22.89
N SER A 160 -17.40 6.82 -22.30
CA SER A 160 -18.68 6.73 -23.02
C SER A 160 -19.00 7.99 -23.83
N SER A 161 -18.50 9.16 -23.38
CA SER A 161 -18.78 10.45 -24.03
C SER A 161 -17.80 10.82 -25.14
N ASP A 162 -16.53 10.40 -25.07
CA ASP A 162 -15.46 10.95 -25.94
C ASP A 162 -14.81 9.96 -26.93
N THR A 163 -15.12 8.66 -26.88
CA THR A 163 -14.53 7.69 -27.81
C THR A 163 -15.59 7.14 -28.76
N PRO A 164 -15.45 7.27 -30.11
CA PRO A 164 -16.26 6.48 -31.02
C PRO A 164 -15.89 5.02 -30.82
N THR A 165 -16.73 4.32 -30.08
CA THR A 165 -16.57 2.90 -29.76
C THR A 165 -16.45 2.12 -31.08
N PRO A 166 -15.44 1.25 -31.25
CA PRO A 166 -15.34 0.40 -32.43
C PRO A 166 -16.65 -0.37 -32.61
N PRO A 167 -17.22 -0.45 -33.83
CA PRO A 167 -18.53 -1.07 -34.06
C PRO A 167 -18.66 -2.48 -33.48
N GLU A 168 -17.55 -3.22 -33.38
CA GLU A 168 -17.48 -4.58 -32.85
C GLU A 168 -17.67 -4.64 -31.33
N ALA A 169 -17.11 -3.70 -30.56
CA ALA A 169 -17.29 -3.63 -29.11
C ALA A 169 -18.71 -3.14 -28.75
N VAL A 170 -19.30 -2.26 -29.57
CA VAL A 170 -20.71 -1.86 -29.45
C VAL A 170 -21.62 -3.04 -29.78
N ALA A 171 -21.30 -3.84 -30.79
CA ALA A 171 -22.10 -4.99 -31.17
C ALA A 171 -22.07 -6.10 -30.09
N GLU A 172 -20.93 -6.31 -29.43
CA GLU A 172 -20.80 -7.26 -28.31
C GLU A 172 -21.56 -6.77 -27.06
N GLU A 173 -21.42 -5.49 -26.70
CA GLU A 173 -22.14 -4.89 -25.56
C GLU A 173 -23.66 -4.78 -25.80
N LEU A 174 -24.10 -4.50 -27.05
CA LEU A 174 -25.52 -4.49 -27.42
C LEU A 174 -26.11 -5.90 -27.51
N ALA A 175 -25.32 -6.90 -27.92
CA ALA A 175 -25.75 -8.30 -27.91
C ALA A 175 -25.95 -8.84 -26.49
N GLU A 176 -25.21 -8.34 -25.50
CA GLU A 176 -25.43 -8.66 -24.08
C GLU A 176 -26.61 -7.87 -23.47
N ARG A 177 -26.93 -6.68 -23.99
CA ARG A 177 -28.02 -5.81 -23.49
C ARG A 177 -29.44 -6.25 -23.89
N ASP A 178 -29.62 -6.94 -25.02
CA ASP A 178 -30.95 -7.12 -25.64
C ASP A 178 -31.75 -8.33 -25.10
N THR A 179 -31.46 -8.84 -23.90
CA THR A 179 -32.10 -10.07 -23.36
C THR A 179 -32.87 -9.93 -22.05
N ASN A 180 -32.95 -8.76 -21.41
CA ASN A 180 -33.71 -8.62 -20.15
C ASN A 180 -34.59 -7.36 -20.12
N ASP A 181 -35.87 -7.55 -20.46
CA ASP A 181 -36.94 -6.53 -20.51
C ASP A 181 -37.66 -6.37 -19.15
N ASP A 182 -36.93 -6.38 -18.04
CA ASP A 182 -37.49 -6.21 -16.69
C ASP A 182 -36.89 -4.97 -16.01
N ALA A 183 -37.52 -3.82 -16.24
CA ALA A 183 -37.11 -2.50 -15.78
C ALA A 183 -37.36 -2.24 -14.28
N SER A 184 -37.06 -3.20 -13.40
CA SER A 184 -36.97 -2.96 -11.96
C SER A 184 -35.54 -2.59 -11.58
N ALA A 185 -35.27 -1.29 -11.40
CA ALA A 185 -34.09 -0.74 -10.72
C ALA A 185 -32.74 -1.41 -11.07
N PHE A 186 -32.32 -1.33 -12.33
CA PHE A 186 -30.94 -1.67 -12.69
C PHE A 186 -29.97 -0.70 -12.00
N ILE A 187 -29.26 -1.21 -11.00
CA ILE A 187 -28.10 -0.53 -10.43
C ILE A 187 -26.95 -0.83 -11.39
N THR A 188 -26.60 0.11 -12.26
CA THR A 188 -25.36 0.01 -13.06
C THR A 188 -24.19 0.00 -12.08
N VAL A 189 -23.48 -1.12 -12.04
CA VAL A 189 -22.28 -1.24 -11.22
C VAL A 189 -21.08 -1.03 -12.12
N ASP A 190 -20.59 0.20 -12.14
CA ASP A 190 -19.52 0.62 -13.06
C ASP A 190 -18.13 0.10 -12.65
N THR A 191 -18.02 -0.67 -11.55
CA THR A 191 -16.75 -1.24 -11.06
C THR A 191 -16.92 -2.62 -10.42
N ASN A 192 -15.99 -3.54 -10.69
CA ASN A 192 -15.90 -4.86 -10.03
C ASN A 192 -15.09 -4.84 -8.72
N PHE A 193 -14.87 -3.66 -8.11
CA PHE A 193 -14.09 -3.52 -6.88
C PHE A 193 -14.92 -3.79 -5.61
N ALA A 194 -15.45 -5.01 -5.49
CA ALA A 194 -16.40 -5.40 -4.44
C ALA A 194 -15.89 -5.14 -3.00
N VAL A 195 -14.58 -5.27 -2.75
CA VAL A 195 -14.00 -5.06 -1.41
C VAL A 195 -14.27 -3.67 -0.85
N ALA A 196 -14.30 -2.64 -1.70
CA ALA A 196 -14.57 -1.28 -1.26
C ALA A 196 -16.01 -1.12 -0.76
N TYR A 197 -16.99 -1.68 -1.49
CA TYR A 197 -18.39 -1.68 -1.06
C TYR A 197 -18.60 -2.49 0.22
N LEU A 198 -17.90 -3.60 0.40
CA LEU A 198 -17.98 -4.38 1.64
C LEU A 198 -17.41 -3.61 2.83
N LEU A 199 -16.27 -2.92 2.67
CA LEU A 199 -15.72 -2.04 3.71
C LEU A 199 -16.62 -0.85 4.01
N GLU A 200 -17.25 -0.25 2.99
CA GLU A 200 -18.26 0.80 3.18
C GLU A 200 -19.45 0.30 4.01
N ALA A 201 -19.96 -0.89 3.72
CA ALA A 201 -21.05 -1.50 4.48
C ALA A 201 -20.66 -1.80 5.94
N ILE A 202 -19.44 -2.30 6.18
CA ILE A 202 -18.90 -2.51 7.53
C ILE A 202 -18.83 -1.18 8.30
N ALA A 203 -18.34 -0.13 7.65
CA ALA A 203 -18.26 1.20 8.23
C ALA A 203 -19.64 1.79 8.53
N ASP A 204 -20.61 1.64 7.62
CA ASP A 204 -21.99 2.07 7.85
C ASP A 204 -22.61 1.35 9.05
N ASN A 205 -22.44 0.03 9.18
CA ASN A 205 -22.87 -0.71 10.37
C ASN A 205 -22.22 -0.17 11.65
N ALA A 206 -20.91 0.10 11.61
CA ALA A 206 -20.16 0.56 12.78
C ALA A 206 -20.68 1.91 13.31
N ILE A 207 -21.03 2.82 12.40
CA ILE A 207 -21.57 4.16 12.71
C ILE A 207 -23.10 4.22 12.75
N GLY A 208 -23.80 3.09 12.62
CA GLY A 208 -25.26 3.01 12.70
C GLY A 208 -26.01 3.65 11.52
N ARG A 209 -25.45 3.57 10.32
CA ARG A 209 -26.04 4.03 9.06
C ARG A 209 -26.42 2.87 8.15
N THR A 210 -27.25 3.18 7.16
CA THR A 210 -27.66 2.24 6.11
C THR A 210 -27.23 2.79 4.76
N SER A 211 -26.77 1.92 3.86
CA SER A 211 -26.47 2.26 2.47
C SER A 211 -26.84 1.12 1.53
N ASN A 212 -26.72 1.38 0.23
CA ASN A 212 -26.85 0.36 -0.81
C ASN A 212 -25.53 -0.40 -1.06
N ALA A 213 -24.50 -0.23 -0.22
CA ALA A 213 -23.18 -0.81 -0.43
C ALA A 213 -23.22 -2.35 -0.50
N ILE A 214 -24.07 -3.01 0.29
CA ILE A 214 -24.27 -4.47 0.19
C ILE A 214 -24.81 -4.90 -1.17
N ALA A 215 -25.82 -4.19 -1.69
CA ALA A 215 -26.39 -4.49 -3.00
C ALA A 215 -25.35 -4.26 -4.11
N LEU A 216 -24.60 -3.17 -4.00
CA LEU A 216 -23.50 -2.84 -4.92
C LEU A 216 -22.38 -3.88 -4.88
N ALA A 217 -22.00 -4.39 -3.70
CA ALA A 217 -20.99 -5.44 -3.56
C ALA A 217 -21.41 -6.73 -4.27
N LYS A 218 -22.67 -7.15 -4.07
CA LYS A 218 -23.23 -8.35 -4.71
C LYS A 218 -23.32 -8.22 -6.23
N ALA A 219 -23.66 -7.03 -6.71
CA ALA A 219 -23.72 -6.76 -8.14
C ALA A 219 -22.32 -6.59 -8.77
N ALA A 220 -21.32 -6.12 -8.01
CA ALA A 220 -19.92 -6.06 -8.44
C ALA A 220 -19.29 -7.46 -8.57
N ASP A 221 -19.59 -8.35 -7.62
CA ASP A 221 -19.14 -9.75 -7.63
C ASP A 221 -20.12 -10.66 -6.87
N SER A 222 -20.86 -11.50 -7.59
CA SER A 222 -21.85 -12.40 -6.97
C SER A 222 -21.23 -13.42 -6.01
N ARG A 223 -19.92 -13.71 -6.13
CA ARG A 223 -19.21 -14.63 -5.24
C ARG A 223 -19.10 -14.11 -3.81
N VAL A 224 -19.23 -12.79 -3.61
CA VAL A 224 -19.16 -12.18 -2.27
C VAL A 224 -20.51 -12.17 -1.55
N ALA A 225 -21.59 -12.69 -2.17
CA ALA A 225 -22.92 -12.62 -1.60
C ALA A 225 -23.04 -13.19 -0.17
N PRO A 226 -22.45 -14.37 0.16
CA PRO A 226 -22.50 -14.88 1.53
C PRO A 226 -21.85 -13.93 2.55
N LEU A 227 -20.66 -13.40 2.22
CA LEU A 227 -19.97 -12.41 3.07
C LEU A 227 -20.78 -11.12 3.21
N ALA A 228 -21.39 -10.65 2.12
CA ALA A 228 -22.24 -9.48 2.11
C ALA A 228 -23.50 -9.68 2.97
N ASP A 229 -24.07 -10.89 3.00
CA ASP A 229 -25.20 -11.23 3.87
C ASP A 229 -24.82 -11.22 5.35
N ASP A 230 -23.63 -11.73 5.70
CA ASP A 230 -23.13 -11.69 7.07
C ASP A 230 -22.87 -10.26 7.56
N ILE A 231 -22.33 -9.41 6.68
CA ILE A 231 -22.16 -7.98 6.97
C ILE A 231 -23.52 -7.31 7.11
N ALA A 232 -24.47 -7.53 6.20
CA ALA A 232 -25.80 -6.93 6.25
C ALA A 232 -26.57 -7.31 7.53
N ALA A 233 -26.38 -8.53 8.02
CA ALA A 233 -26.97 -9.01 9.25
C ALA A 233 -26.24 -8.50 10.52
N ALA A 234 -25.13 -7.77 10.36
CA ALA A 234 -24.29 -7.26 11.43
C ALA A 234 -23.83 -8.36 12.41
N ARG A 235 -23.61 -9.57 11.90
CA ARG A 235 -23.20 -10.76 12.68
C ARG A 235 -21.69 -10.90 12.71
N TYR A 236 -21.02 -9.88 13.26
CA TYR A 236 -19.57 -9.90 13.40
C TYR A 236 -19.10 -8.92 14.46
N ASN A 237 -17.97 -9.25 15.09
CA ASN A 237 -17.25 -8.36 15.98
C ASN A 237 -15.75 -8.28 15.64
N THR A 238 -15.36 -8.96 14.56
CA THR A 238 -13.99 -9.02 14.05
C THR A 238 -13.99 -8.94 12.53
N VAL A 239 -13.09 -8.13 11.98
CA VAL A 239 -12.83 -7.97 10.54
C VAL A 239 -11.38 -8.36 10.25
N VAL A 240 -11.17 -9.31 9.34
CA VAL A 240 -9.84 -9.73 8.90
C VAL A 240 -9.64 -9.30 7.46
N ILE A 241 -8.56 -8.56 7.21
CA ILE A 241 -8.15 -8.08 5.90
C ILE A 241 -6.76 -8.66 5.61
N VAL A 242 -6.64 -9.45 4.55
CA VAL A 242 -5.33 -10.00 4.13
C VAL A 242 -5.00 -9.56 2.72
N HIS A 243 -3.86 -8.90 2.57
CA HIS A 243 -3.24 -8.55 1.31
C HIS A 243 -2.20 -9.61 0.96
N LEU A 244 -2.52 -10.50 0.03
CA LEU A 244 -1.68 -11.65 -0.35
C LEU A 244 -0.94 -11.41 -1.68
N GLY A 245 0.31 -11.85 -1.73
CA GLY A 245 1.17 -11.89 -2.93
C GLY A 245 1.68 -10.53 -3.37
N MET A 246 2.44 -10.50 -4.46
CA MET A 246 2.88 -9.24 -5.09
C MET A 246 2.02 -8.93 -6.32
N GLY A 247 1.66 -7.66 -6.48
CA GLY A 247 0.81 -7.19 -7.56
C GLY A 247 1.43 -7.37 -8.95
N PRO A 248 0.65 -7.11 -10.01
CA PRO A 248 1.09 -7.30 -11.39
C PRO A 248 2.25 -6.38 -11.77
N VAL A 249 3.02 -6.77 -12.78
CA VAL A 249 4.10 -5.97 -13.37
C VAL A 249 3.65 -5.39 -14.68
N LYS A 250 4.01 -4.13 -14.91
CA LYS A 250 3.86 -3.50 -16.21
C LYS A 250 5.07 -3.83 -17.08
N GLU A 251 4.85 -4.55 -18.17
CA GLU A 251 5.89 -4.99 -19.11
C GLU A 251 5.71 -4.30 -20.48
N PRO A 252 6.81 -3.87 -21.13
CA PRO A 252 6.72 -3.30 -22.47
C PRO A 252 6.42 -4.39 -23.51
N THR A 253 5.56 -4.08 -24.47
CA THR A 253 5.17 -4.96 -25.58
C THR A 253 5.05 -4.18 -26.89
N GLY A 254 4.98 -4.90 -28.01
CA GLY A 254 4.96 -4.32 -29.36
C GLY A 254 6.35 -4.21 -29.99
N PRO A 255 6.45 -4.00 -31.32
CA PRO A 255 7.72 -3.92 -32.04
C PRO A 255 8.67 -2.81 -31.54
N HIS A 256 8.10 -1.76 -30.93
CA HIS A 256 8.81 -0.59 -30.44
C HIS A 256 8.60 -0.35 -28.95
N GLN A 257 8.13 -1.36 -28.21
CA GLN A 257 7.82 -1.25 -26.78
C GLN A 257 6.79 -0.14 -26.48
N GLU A 258 5.90 0.14 -27.42
CA GLU A 258 4.93 1.24 -27.36
C GLU A 258 3.67 0.91 -26.57
N SER A 259 3.42 -0.39 -26.33
CA SER A 259 2.28 -0.90 -25.58
C SER A 259 2.73 -1.49 -24.26
N THR A 260 1.81 -1.64 -23.31
CA THR A 260 2.08 -2.26 -22.01
C THR A 260 1.18 -3.43 -21.76
N LEU A 261 1.75 -4.52 -21.27
CA LEU A 261 1.02 -5.66 -20.76
C LEU A 261 1.17 -5.73 -19.24
N TRP A 262 0.05 -5.92 -18.53
CA TRP A 262 0.09 -6.24 -17.11
C TRP A 262 0.21 -7.74 -16.91
N THR A 263 1.39 -8.17 -16.45
CA THR A 263 1.70 -9.58 -16.21
C THR A 263 1.52 -9.91 -14.73
N PRO A 264 0.67 -10.90 -14.37
CA PRO A 264 0.52 -11.35 -12.99
C PRO A 264 1.85 -11.91 -12.45
N ARG A 265 2.22 -11.54 -11.22
CA ARG A 265 3.32 -12.21 -10.49
C ARG A 265 2.89 -13.47 -9.75
N GLU A 266 1.59 -13.61 -9.54
CA GLU A 266 0.96 -14.66 -8.73
C GLU A 266 -0.17 -15.32 -9.50
N PRO A 267 -0.57 -16.56 -9.15
CA PRO A 267 -1.76 -17.19 -9.70
C PRO A 267 -3.02 -16.35 -9.49
N ASP A 268 -3.94 -16.39 -10.46
CA ASP A 268 -5.20 -15.65 -10.39
C ASP A 268 -6.14 -16.14 -9.28
N ASP A 269 -6.05 -17.41 -8.91
CA ASP A 269 -6.72 -17.96 -7.75
C ASP A 269 -5.67 -18.45 -6.75
N PRO A 270 -5.34 -17.66 -5.72
CA PRO A 270 -4.42 -18.09 -4.66
C PRO A 270 -5.04 -19.12 -3.70
N GLY A 271 -6.30 -19.53 -3.91
CA GLY A 271 -6.99 -20.49 -3.07
C GLY A 271 -7.71 -19.85 -1.87
N PRO A 272 -8.42 -20.64 -1.06
CA PRO A 272 -9.12 -20.15 0.11
C PRO A 272 -8.17 -19.89 1.30
N MET A 273 -8.52 -18.88 2.08
CA MET A 273 -8.04 -18.63 3.43
C MET A 273 -8.97 -19.32 4.43
N PHE A 274 -8.40 -19.97 5.45
CA PHE A 274 -9.16 -20.50 6.58
C PHE A 274 -8.77 -19.75 7.84
N THR A 275 -9.75 -19.47 8.69
CA THR A 275 -9.50 -18.87 10.01
C THR A 275 -10.00 -19.78 11.12
N THR A 276 -9.21 -19.90 12.18
CA THR A 276 -9.64 -20.57 13.41
C THR A 276 -9.45 -19.65 14.61
N PHE A 277 -10.31 -19.77 15.62
CA PHE A 277 -10.18 -19.06 16.88
C PHE A 277 -10.18 -20.06 18.02
N ASN A 278 -9.09 -20.13 18.79
CA ASN A 278 -8.88 -21.15 19.82
C ASN A 278 -9.10 -22.59 19.31
N GLY A 279 -8.72 -22.85 18.05
CA GLY A 279 -8.86 -24.16 17.39
C GLY A 279 -10.24 -24.44 16.78
N TRP A 280 -11.22 -23.56 16.96
CA TRP A 280 -12.54 -23.67 16.34
C TRP A 280 -12.55 -22.95 14.99
N ASP A 281 -13.17 -23.56 13.97
CA ASP A 281 -13.33 -22.90 12.66
C ASP A 281 -14.17 -21.63 12.81
N ALA A 282 -13.56 -20.47 12.52
CA ALA A 282 -14.18 -19.16 12.69
C ALA A 282 -14.76 -18.63 11.37
N ALA A 283 -14.07 -18.84 10.26
CA ALA A 283 -14.59 -18.61 8.91
C ALA A 283 -14.01 -19.68 7.96
N PRO A 284 -14.83 -20.64 7.49
CA PRO A 284 -14.36 -21.70 6.62
C PRO A 284 -14.22 -21.20 5.17
N GLY A 285 -13.02 -21.31 4.61
CA GLY A 285 -12.82 -21.28 3.15
C GLY A 285 -13.08 -19.94 2.46
N VAL A 286 -12.63 -18.83 3.06
CA VAL A 286 -12.79 -17.47 2.53
C VAL A 286 -11.95 -17.30 1.25
N ARG A 287 -12.60 -17.04 0.11
CA ARG A 287 -11.91 -16.74 -1.16
C ARG A 287 -11.54 -15.26 -1.25
N PRO A 288 -10.56 -14.88 -2.09
CA PRO A 288 -10.26 -13.48 -2.35
C PRO A 288 -11.50 -12.73 -2.86
N VAL A 289 -11.77 -11.59 -2.24
CA VAL A 289 -12.83 -10.66 -2.66
C VAL A 289 -12.36 -9.84 -3.87
N THR A 290 -11.06 -9.54 -3.92
CA THR A 290 -10.44 -8.82 -5.03
C THR A 290 -9.22 -9.56 -5.54
N ASN A 291 -9.10 -9.71 -6.86
CA ASN A 291 -7.86 -10.10 -7.54
C ASN A 291 -7.34 -8.89 -8.35
N VAL A 292 -6.27 -8.27 -7.87
CA VAL A 292 -5.67 -7.08 -8.46
C VAL A 292 -5.04 -7.38 -9.82
N ALA A 293 -4.48 -8.57 -10.01
CA ALA A 293 -3.91 -8.97 -11.29
C ALA A 293 -4.97 -9.24 -12.38
N ARG A 294 -6.19 -9.63 -11.98
CA ARG A 294 -7.34 -9.67 -12.88
C ARG A 294 -7.84 -8.26 -13.17
N MET A 295 -7.93 -7.39 -12.17
CA MET A 295 -8.31 -5.98 -12.37
C MET A 295 -7.37 -5.28 -13.35
N SER A 296 -6.05 -5.46 -13.22
CA SER A 296 -5.06 -4.79 -14.08
C SER A 296 -5.14 -5.20 -15.56
N ARG A 297 -5.81 -6.32 -15.87
CA ARG A 297 -6.02 -6.81 -17.24
C ARG A 297 -7.43 -6.54 -17.77
N ASP A 298 -8.32 -6.10 -16.90
CA ASP A 298 -9.70 -5.78 -17.25
C ASP A 298 -9.72 -4.39 -17.90
N HIS A 299 -10.28 -4.30 -19.11
CA HIS A 299 -10.26 -3.10 -19.93
C HIS A 299 -10.89 -1.88 -19.25
N ARG A 300 -11.78 -2.08 -18.27
CA ARG A 300 -12.34 -1.00 -17.43
C ARG A 300 -11.27 -0.25 -16.63
N TRP A 301 -10.10 -0.86 -16.48
CA TRP A 301 -9.01 -0.39 -15.63
C TRP A 301 -7.76 0.02 -16.40
N ILE A 302 -7.81 0.02 -17.74
CA ILE A 302 -6.67 0.36 -18.61
C ILE A 302 -7.08 1.55 -19.49
N ASN A 303 -6.62 2.77 -19.17
CA ASN A 303 -7.09 3.99 -19.85
C ASN A 303 -6.07 4.62 -20.82
N PHE A 304 -4.77 4.43 -20.59
CA PHE A 304 -3.74 5.21 -21.32
C PHE A 304 -3.19 4.57 -22.60
N GLU A 305 -3.58 3.32 -22.91
CA GLU A 305 -2.98 2.58 -24.02
C GLU A 305 -3.42 3.10 -25.41
N SER A 306 -4.67 3.58 -25.53
CA SER A 306 -5.25 4.04 -26.80
C SER A 306 -4.51 5.24 -27.40
N ILE A 307 -4.05 6.19 -26.57
CA ILE A 307 -3.35 7.40 -27.03
C ILE A 307 -1.95 7.07 -27.56
N ARG A 308 -1.26 6.10 -26.96
CA ARG A 308 0.11 5.74 -27.36
C ARG A 308 0.15 4.90 -28.63
N ARG A 309 -0.80 3.97 -28.79
CA ARG A 309 -0.99 3.25 -30.06
C ARG A 309 -1.24 4.22 -31.22
N LEU A 310 -2.03 5.28 -30.98
CA LEU A 310 -2.24 6.34 -31.95
C LEU A 310 -0.94 7.09 -32.30
N LYS A 311 -0.09 7.43 -31.32
CA LYS A 311 1.22 8.05 -31.58
C LYS A 311 2.16 7.18 -32.41
N ALA A 312 2.28 5.90 -32.05
CA ALA A 312 3.13 4.96 -32.77
C ALA A 312 2.66 4.80 -34.24
N LEU A 313 1.34 4.70 -34.44
CA LEU A 313 0.73 4.64 -35.77
C LEU A 313 0.99 5.91 -36.60
N ILE A 314 0.87 7.10 -35.99
CA ILE A 314 1.20 8.37 -36.65
C ILE A 314 2.69 8.43 -37.00
N GLY A 315 3.56 8.02 -36.08
CA GLY A 315 5.01 7.97 -36.27
C GLY A 315 5.39 7.09 -37.45
N GLU A 316 4.85 5.87 -37.50
CA GLU A 316 5.05 4.93 -38.61
C GLU A 316 4.56 5.53 -39.95
N GLY A 317 3.37 6.13 -39.95
CA GLY A 317 2.83 6.82 -41.12
C GLY A 317 3.72 7.96 -41.64
N LEU A 318 4.32 8.74 -40.74
CA LEU A 318 5.24 9.83 -41.09
C LEU A 318 6.57 9.33 -41.65
N VAL A 319 7.12 8.23 -41.11
CA VAL A 319 8.34 7.60 -41.65
C VAL A 319 8.09 7.07 -43.06
N VAL A 320 7.02 6.29 -43.25
CA VAL A 320 6.66 5.73 -44.56
C VAL A 320 6.36 6.84 -45.57
N GLY A 321 5.56 7.84 -45.18
CA GLY A 321 5.25 9.00 -46.02
C GLY A 321 6.48 9.79 -46.42
N GLY A 322 7.43 9.99 -45.49
CA GLY A 322 8.71 10.65 -45.75
C GLY A 322 9.56 9.92 -46.78
N VAL A 323 9.66 8.59 -46.70
CA VAL A 323 10.40 7.77 -47.68
C VAL A 323 9.78 7.88 -49.08
N ILE A 324 8.44 7.82 -49.19
CA ILE A 324 7.73 7.92 -50.48
C ILE A 324 7.96 9.30 -51.14
N VAL A 325 7.83 10.39 -50.36
CA VAL A 325 8.05 11.76 -50.87
C VAL A 325 9.50 11.97 -51.30
N GLY A 326 10.47 11.37 -50.59
CA GLY A 326 11.88 11.42 -50.93
C GLY A 326 12.22 10.67 -52.22
N ALA A 327 11.67 9.46 -52.42
CA ALA A 327 11.94 8.62 -53.58
C ALA A 327 11.27 9.12 -54.88
N GLY A 328 10.13 9.80 -54.78
CA GLY A 328 9.37 10.26 -55.94
C GLY A 328 9.90 11.52 -56.64
N ASN A 329 10.86 12.24 -56.05
CA ASN A 329 11.27 13.57 -56.55
C ASN A 329 12.75 13.91 -56.23
N GLU A 330 13.69 13.22 -56.87
CA GLU A 330 15.14 13.40 -56.67
C GLU A 330 15.68 14.79 -57.06
N ARG A 331 14.91 15.63 -57.75
CA ARG A 331 15.37 16.92 -58.31
C ARG A 331 14.91 18.19 -57.56
N ASN A 332 14.15 18.07 -56.47
CA ASN A 332 13.64 19.24 -55.73
C ASN A 332 14.12 19.26 -54.27
N GLU A 333 15.04 20.16 -53.95
CA GLU A 333 15.68 20.32 -52.63
C GLU A 333 14.66 20.55 -51.50
N SER A 334 13.55 21.25 -51.77
CA SER A 334 12.49 21.46 -50.78
C SER A 334 11.77 20.17 -50.38
N ASN A 335 11.62 19.22 -51.31
CA ASN A 335 10.98 17.93 -51.04
C ASN A 335 11.92 16.99 -50.25
N GLN A 336 13.23 17.11 -50.44
CA GLN A 336 14.23 16.36 -49.66
C GLN A 336 14.31 16.85 -48.21
N ILE A 337 14.18 18.16 -47.99
CA ILE A 337 14.13 18.73 -46.63
C ILE A 337 12.81 18.30 -45.94
N ALA A 338 11.69 18.34 -46.66
CA ALA A 338 10.40 17.88 -46.13
C ALA A 338 10.40 16.39 -45.79
N SER A 339 10.99 15.52 -46.63
CA SER A 339 11.11 14.09 -46.34
C SER A 339 12.02 13.80 -45.14
N ALA A 340 13.18 14.46 -45.06
CA ALA A 340 14.08 14.32 -43.92
C ALA A 340 13.44 14.80 -42.62
N ALA A 341 12.69 15.91 -42.67
CA ALA A 341 11.94 16.41 -41.51
C ALA A 341 10.85 15.43 -41.07
N MET A 342 10.06 14.88 -42.00
CA MET A 342 9.02 13.89 -41.67
C MET A 342 9.60 12.60 -41.09
N ILE A 343 10.69 12.08 -41.65
CA ILE A 343 11.38 10.89 -41.11
C ILE A 343 11.92 11.19 -39.72
N LEU A 344 12.59 12.32 -39.52
CA LEU A 344 13.12 12.71 -38.21
C LEU A 344 11.99 12.88 -37.19
N THR A 345 10.89 13.54 -37.54
CA THR A 345 9.71 13.68 -36.67
C THR A 345 9.08 12.31 -36.37
N GLY A 346 8.95 11.43 -37.36
CA GLY A 346 8.46 10.07 -37.18
C GLY A 346 9.32 9.25 -36.22
N ILE A 347 10.65 9.28 -36.40
CA ILE A 347 11.61 8.64 -35.50
C ILE A 347 11.53 9.23 -34.09
N LEU A 348 11.42 10.56 -33.95
CA LEU A 348 11.29 11.21 -32.65
C LEU A 348 9.99 10.83 -31.95
N LEU A 349 8.86 10.78 -32.67
CA LEU A 349 7.56 10.35 -32.15
C LEU A 349 7.56 8.87 -31.76
N GLN A 350 8.26 8.02 -32.50
CA GLN A 350 8.43 6.60 -32.21
C GLN A 350 9.40 6.35 -31.05
N ALA A 351 10.47 7.14 -30.95
CA ALA A 351 11.40 7.09 -29.83
C ALA A 351 10.74 7.58 -28.53
N SER A 352 9.78 8.50 -28.63
CA SER A 352 8.98 9.00 -27.50
C SER A 352 7.69 8.20 -27.26
N SER A 353 7.38 7.20 -28.10
CA SER A 353 6.22 6.32 -27.88
C SER A 353 6.49 5.19 -26.88
N ALA A 354 7.68 5.13 -26.29
CA ALA A 354 8.03 4.09 -25.33
C ALA A 354 6.99 4.02 -24.20
N ALA A 355 6.60 2.80 -23.86
CA ALA A 355 5.69 2.51 -22.78
C ALA A 355 6.17 3.09 -21.46
N ASP A 356 5.27 3.79 -20.77
CA ASP A 356 5.48 4.16 -19.38
C ASP A 356 5.31 2.94 -18.49
N LEU A 357 6.42 2.44 -17.96
CA LEU A 357 6.49 1.24 -17.13
C LEU A 357 6.35 1.55 -15.63
N ARG A 358 6.14 2.80 -15.26
CA ARG A 358 5.96 3.18 -13.86
C ARG A 358 4.70 2.53 -13.29
N HIS A 359 4.84 1.95 -12.11
CA HIS A 359 3.77 1.29 -11.38
C HIS A 359 4.12 1.14 -9.90
N ASN A 360 3.11 0.96 -9.06
CA ASN A 360 3.28 0.62 -7.65
C ASN A 360 3.50 -0.90 -7.51
N SER A 361 4.77 -1.28 -7.41
CA SER A 361 5.19 -2.68 -7.29
C SER A 361 4.85 -3.34 -5.93
N LEU A 362 4.34 -2.58 -4.95
CA LEU A 362 4.02 -3.07 -3.60
C LEU A 362 2.57 -3.51 -3.42
N LEU A 363 1.72 -3.28 -4.44
CA LEU A 363 0.34 -3.73 -4.44
C LEU A 363 0.23 -5.23 -4.12
N PRO A 364 -0.86 -5.69 -3.48
CA PRO A 364 -1.13 -7.11 -3.36
C PRO A 364 -1.54 -7.71 -4.71
N ALA A 365 -1.39 -9.03 -4.86
CA ALA A 365 -2.02 -9.77 -5.95
C ALA A 365 -3.52 -9.99 -5.67
N ALA A 366 -3.85 -10.25 -4.40
CA ALA A 366 -5.20 -10.58 -3.97
C ALA A 366 -5.53 -9.96 -2.60
N VAL A 367 -6.80 -9.62 -2.40
CA VAL A 367 -7.32 -9.13 -1.12
C VAL A 367 -8.39 -10.09 -0.61
N TYR A 368 -8.18 -10.63 0.58
CA TYR A 368 -9.17 -11.36 1.35
C TYR A 368 -9.82 -10.42 2.35
N LEU A 369 -11.12 -10.60 2.55
CA LEU A 369 -11.90 -9.97 3.60
C LEU A 369 -12.75 -11.06 4.24
N ALA A 370 -12.68 -11.17 5.56
CA ALA A 370 -13.55 -12.04 6.34
C ALA A 370 -14.14 -11.25 7.50
N VAL A 371 -15.39 -11.56 7.86
CA VAL A 371 -16.01 -11.09 9.10
C VAL A 371 -16.34 -12.30 9.96
N MET A 372 -16.18 -12.16 11.27
CA MET A 372 -16.39 -13.25 12.23
C MET A 372 -17.09 -12.71 13.48
N ASP A 373 -17.96 -13.54 14.04
CA ASP A 373 -18.57 -13.34 15.36
C ASP A 373 -17.84 -14.26 16.36
N LEU A 374 -16.89 -13.69 17.10
CA LEU A 374 -16.02 -14.43 18.02
C LEU A 374 -16.44 -14.23 19.48
N PRO A 375 -16.21 -15.21 20.38
CA PRO A 375 -16.43 -15.03 21.81
C PRO A 375 -15.62 -13.84 22.36
N GLU A 376 -16.19 -13.01 23.22
CA GLU A 376 -15.56 -11.78 23.76
C GLU A 376 -14.25 -12.01 24.56
N GLN A 377 -13.91 -13.27 24.88
CA GLN A 377 -12.71 -13.60 25.63
C GLN A 377 -11.47 -13.55 24.73
N PRO A 378 -10.32 -13.04 25.22
CA PRO A 378 -9.07 -13.10 24.48
C PRO A 378 -8.68 -14.53 24.10
N GLY A 379 -8.09 -14.69 22.91
CA GLY A 379 -7.72 -16.00 22.39
C GLY A 379 -6.61 -15.94 21.34
N THR A 380 -6.45 -17.03 20.60
CA THR A 380 -5.55 -17.11 19.46
C THR A 380 -6.37 -17.20 18.18
N LEU A 381 -6.24 -16.19 17.32
CA LEU A 381 -6.76 -16.22 15.95
C LEU A 381 -5.67 -16.78 15.03
N GLU A 382 -5.97 -17.80 14.25
CA GLU A 382 -5.04 -18.40 13.31
C GLU A 382 -5.53 -18.22 11.86
N LEU A 383 -4.62 -17.86 10.96
CA LEU A 383 -4.87 -17.76 9.52
C LEU A 383 -4.11 -18.86 8.78
N ARG A 384 -4.75 -19.53 7.83
CA ARG A 384 -4.16 -20.64 7.06
C ARG A 384 -4.39 -20.46 5.56
N PHE A 385 -3.35 -20.71 4.77
CA PHE A 385 -3.38 -20.69 3.30
C PHE A 385 -2.81 -22.01 2.74
N PRO A 386 -3.55 -23.13 2.82
CA PRO A 386 -3.01 -24.46 2.50
C PRO A 386 -2.48 -24.57 1.07
N GLU A 387 -3.19 -24.00 0.10
CA GLU A 387 -2.81 -24.04 -1.32
C GLU A 387 -1.57 -23.20 -1.64
N ARG A 388 -1.19 -22.28 -0.75
CA ARG A 388 0.03 -21.47 -0.85
C ARG A 388 1.24 -22.12 -0.17
N GLY A 389 1.05 -23.24 0.52
CA GLY A 389 2.11 -23.90 1.29
C GLY A 389 2.65 -23.05 2.44
N LEU A 390 1.94 -21.99 2.85
CA LEU A 390 2.33 -21.17 3.98
C LEU A 390 2.01 -21.92 5.28
N PRO A 391 2.89 -21.86 6.30
CA PRO A 391 2.54 -22.39 7.61
C PRO A 391 1.34 -21.62 8.20
N PRO A 392 0.62 -22.17 9.19
CA PRO A 392 -0.39 -21.41 9.91
C PRO A 392 0.22 -20.18 10.60
N MET A 393 -0.48 -19.05 10.52
CA MET A 393 -0.11 -17.81 11.21
C MET A 393 -0.99 -17.62 12.43
N ALA A 394 -0.42 -17.77 13.62
CA ALA A 394 -1.11 -17.47 14.88
C ALA A 394 -0.98 -15.99 15.26
N ILE A 395 -2.07 -15.40 15.73
CA ILE A 395 -2.16 -14.05 16.31
C ILE A 395 -2.53 -14.24 17.78
N PRO A 396 -1.53 -14.23 18.69
CA PRO A 396 -1.77 -14.46 20.10
C PRO A 396 -2.44 -13.26 20.78
N ASN A 397 -3.15 -13.54 21.87
CA ASN A 397 -3.83 -12.53 22.69
C ASN A 397 -4.79 -11.64 21.86
N PHE A 398 -5.41 -12.21 20.84
CA PHE A 398 -6.40 -11.53 20.03
C PHE A 398 -7.67 -11.30 20.86
N THR A 399 -8.11 -10.04 20.94
CA THR A 399 -9.33 -9.66 21.66
C THR A 399 -10.37 -9.19 20.65
N PRO A 400 -11.49 -9.91 20.47
CA PRO A 400 -12.57 -9.47 19.60
C PRO A 400 -13.17 -8.13 20.03
N GLY A 401 -13.71 -7.38 19.07
CA GLY A 401 -14.35 -6.09 19.32
C GLY A 401 -15.85 -6.23 19.57
N ALA A 402 -16.60 -5.24 19.08
CA ALA A 402 -18.06 -5.27 19.03
C ALA A 402 -18.53 -4.89 17.62
N VAL A 403 -19.80 -5.14 17.26
CA VAL A 403 -20.34 -4.75 15.94
C VAL A 403 -20.10 -3.27 15.60
N ARG A 404 -20.24 -2.38 16.59
CA ARG A 404 -20.04 -0.92 16.43
C ARG A 404 -18.58 -0.47 16.51
N ASN A 405 -17.69 -1.36 16.91
CA ASN A 405 -16.26 -1.13 16.96
C ASN A 405 -15.53 -2.48 16.81
N PRO A 406 -15.57 -3.09 15.61
CA PRO A 406 -15.06 -4.43 15.44
C PRO A 406 -13.53 -4.41 15.52
N ALA A 407 -12.95 -5.49 16.07
CA ALA A 407 -11.51 -5.63 16.06
C ALA A 407 -11.04 -5.86 14.61
N VAL A 408 -10.04 -5.10 14.17
CA VAL A 408 -9.50 -5.18 12.82
C VAL A 408 -8.15 -5.88 12.84
N VAL A 409 -8.02 -6.90 12.00
CA VAL A 409 -6.78 -7.63 11.76
C VAL A 409 -6.33 -7.33 10.34
N TYR A 410 -5.10 -6.86 10.18
CA TYR A 410 -4.54 -6.59 8.86
C TYR A 410 -3.22 -7.35 8.66
N MET A 411 -3.17 -8.21 7.64
CA MET A 411 -1.97 -8.95 7.30
C MET A 411 -1.53 -8.69 5.87
N ARG A 412 -0.27 -8.26 5.69
CA ARG A 412 0.39 -8.18 4.40
C ARG A 412 1.32 -9.37 4.21
N LEU A 413 0.91 -10.32 3.36
CA LEU A 413 1.67 -11.52 3.02
C LEU A 413 2.18 -11.41 1.58
N THR A 414 3.46 -11.58 1.34
CA THR A 414 4.10 -11.60 0.01
C THR A 414 4.23 -13.00 -0.56
N GLY A 415 3.95 -14.05 0.22
CA GLY A 415 3.99 -15.45 -0.23
C GLY A 415 5.37 -16.09 -0.21
N ARG A 416 6.36 -15.44 0.41
CA ARG A 416 7.75 -15.92 0.57
C ARG A 416 8.13 -16.20 2.02
N GLU A 417 7.17 -16.31 2.93
CA GLU A 417 7.45 -16.31 4.37
C GLU A 417 7.75 -17.69 4.95
N PRO A 418 9.00 -17.92 5.37
CA PRO A 418 9.21 -18.65 6.62
C PRO A 418 10.22 -17.90 7.51
N ALA A 419 9.92 -16.65 7.86
CA ALA A 419 10.67 -15.94 8.89
C ALA A 419 10.24 -16.43 10.28
N ARG A 420 11.17 -16.47 11.25
CA ARG A 420 10.91 -16.98 12.62
C ARG A 420 9.71 -16.32 13.31
N TRP A 421 9.44 -15.06 13.01
CA TRP A 421 8.30 -14.34 13.58
C TRP A 421 6.95 -14.81 13.04
N TYR A 422 6.90 -15.38 11.83
CA TYR A 422 5.65 -15.78 11.18
C TYR A 422 4.93 -16.88 11.99
N THR A 423 5.68 -17.88 12.46
CA THR A 423 5.14 -19.00 13.24
C THR A 423 5.14 -18.75 14.74
N ALA A 424 5.66 -17.61 15.20
CA ALA A 424 5.67 -17.27 16.62
C ALA A 424 4.24 -17.07 17.15
N ASN A 425 3.92 -17.70 18.27
CA ASN A 425 2.56 -17.74 18.83
C ASN A 425 2.47 -17.11 20.22
N THR A 426 3.48 -16.33 20.61
CA THR A 426 3.56 -15.71 21.94
C THR A 426 4.13 -14.31 21.81
N ILE A 427 3.54 -13.35 22.52
CA ILE A 427 4.09 -12.00 22.68
C ILE A 427 5.21 -12.09 23.71
N LEU A 428 6.43 -11.71 23.32
CA LEU A 428 7.63 -11.80 24.16
C LEU A 428 7.99 -10.48 24.84
N TYR A 429 7.46 -9.36 24.33
CA TYR A 429 7.73 -8.00 24.81
C TYR A 429 6.42 -7.31 25.16
N THR A 430 6.32 -6.82 26.41
CA THR A 430 5.22 -5.96 26.83
C THR A 430 5.35 -4.61 26.13
N ASN A 431 4.22 -3.99 25.83
CA ASN A 431 4.12 -2.81 24.96
C ASN A 431 2.79 -2.09 25.23
N ASP A 432 2.48 -1.04 24.46
CA ASP A 432 1.29 -0.23 24.71
C ASP A 432 -0.04 -0.99 24.52
N ALA A 433 -0.04 -2.07 23.73
CA ALA A 433 -1.20 -2.94 23.52
C ALA A 433 -1.28 -4.12 24.51
N ASP A 434 -0.15 -4.51 25.11
CA ASP A 434 -0.07 -5.52 26.20
C ASP A 434 0.76 -4.93 27.35
N PRO A 435 0.13 -4.09 28.19
CA PRO A 435 0.83 -3.23 29.13
C PRO A 435 1.63 -4.02 30.17
N PRO A 436 2.69 -3.41 30.72
CA PRO A 436 3.61 -4.11 31.61
C PRO A 436 2.91 -4.53 32.90
N ARG A 437 3.23 -5.74 33.35
CA ARG A 437 2.81 -6.27 34.65
C ARG A 437 3.81 -5.91 35.73
N ALA A 438 3.42 -6.04 37.00
CA ALA A 438 4.32 -5.83 38.14
C ALA A 438 5.60 -6.66 37.97
N GLY A 439 6.75 -6.00 38.09
CA GLY A 439 8.08 -6.62 37.91
C GLY A 439 8.63 -6.56 36.49
N ALA A 440 7.89 -5.96 35.54
CA ALA A 440 8.45 -5.62 34.23
C ALA A 440 9.64 -4.66 34.39
N ILE A 441 10.62 -4.80 33.50
CA ILE A 441 11.82 -3.97 33.46
C ILE A 441 11.87 -3.31 32.08
N PRO A 442 12.10 -1.99 31.97
CA PRO A 442 12.32 -1.31 30.70
C PRO A 442 13.41 -1.99 29.88
N TRP A 443 13.22 -2.08 28.57
CA TRP A 443 14.19 -2.68 27.67
C TRP A 443 15.56 -1.99 27.75
N ILE A 444 15.59 -0.65 27.93
CA ILE A 444 16.85 0.11 28.10
C ILE A 444 17.63 -0.27 29.37
N LEU A 445 17.02 -1.00 30.30
CA LEU A 445 17.65 -1.52 31.53
C LEU A 445 17.91 -3.03 31.46
N GLY A 446 17.78 -3.63 30.28
CA GLY A 446 17.98 -5.06 30.03
C GLY A 446 16.73 -5.93 30.19
N GLY A 447 15.56 -5.31 30.36
CA GLY A 447 14.28 -6.01 30.42
C GLY A 447 13.64 -6.28 29.06
N ARG A 448 12.33 -6.55 29.08
CA ARG A 448 11.51 -6.85 27.88
C ARG A 448 10.32 -5.93 27.70
N ASP A 449 10.24 -4.84 28.46
CA ASP A 449 9.18 -3.86 28.26
C ASP A 449 9.62 -2.76 27.29
N VAL A 450 8.81 -2.57 26.24
CA VAL A 450 8.99 -1.51 25.24
C VAL A 450 7.76 -0.59 25.17
N SER A 451 7.00 -0.54 26.25
CA SER A 451 5.89 0.41 26.39
C SER A 451 6.41 1.84 26.40
N THR A 452 5.59 2.74 25.87
CA THR A 452 5.78 4.18 25.94
C THR A 452 5.81 4.60 27.42
N PRO A 453 6.84 5.33 27.89
CA PRO A 453 6.88 5.83 29.26
C PRO A 453 5.66 6.68 29.58
N THR A 454 4.84 6.19 30.51
CA THR A 454 3.69 6.89 31.07
C THR A 454 3.69 6.72 32.58
N GLN A 455 2.89 7.51 33.31
CA GLN A 455 2.76 7.34 34.76
C GLN A 455 2.30 5.93 35.12
N ALA A 456 1.33 5.36 34.40
CA ALA A 456 0.83 4.01 34.64
C ALA A 456 1.91 2.92 34.42
N VAL A 457 2.74 3.08 33.39
CA VAL A 457 3.88 2.18 33.13
C VAL A 457 4.92 2.28 34.25
N LEU A 458 5.25 3.50 34.70
CA LEU A 458 6.15 3.71 35.84
C LEU A 458 5.58 3.08 37.12
N ASP A 459 4.29 3.29 37.40
CA ASP A 459 3.62 2.71 38.58
C ASP A 459 3.70 1.17 38.55
N ALA A 460 3.57 0.55 37.37
CA ALA A 460 3.72 -0.91 37.20
C ALA A 460 5.15 -1.38 37.52
N TYR A 461 6.17 -0.63 37.11
CA TYR A 461 7.56 -0.93 37.50
C TYR A 461 7.76 -0.79 39.01
N GLN A 462 7.26 0.31 39.60
CA GLN A 462 7.42 0.61 41.01
C GLN A 462 6.71 -0.41 41.91
N ALA A 463 5.52 -0.87 41.51
CA ALA A 463 4.83 -1.98 42.14
C ALA A 463 5.64 -3.29 42.11
N GLY A 464 6.50 -3.45 41.11
CA GLY A 464 7.47 -4.55 41.00
C GLY A 464 8.77 -4.36 41.78
N GLY A 465 8.92 -3.26 42.54
CA GLY A 465 10.18 -2.91 43.21
C GLY A 465 11.28 -2.41 42.26
N VAL A 466 10.93 -2.06 41.02
CA VAL A 466 11.83 -1.53 39.99
C VAL A 466 11.59 -0.03 39.87
N LEU A 467 12.64 0.78 39.78
CA LEU A 467 12.53 2.24 39.57
C LEU A 467 11.71 2.99 40.65
N THR A 468 11.74 2.51 41.90
CA THR A 468 11.00 3.06 43.05
C THR A 468 11.42 4.48 43.45
N ASP A 469 12.59 4.92 43.01
CA ASP A 469 13.24 6.19 43.38
C ASP A 469 13.34 7.18 42.22
N ILE A 470 12.65 6.94 41.09
CA ILE A 470 12.65 7.86 39.94
C ILE A 470 11.25 8.33 39.57
N SER A 471 11.19 9.55 39.03
CA SER A 471 10.00 10.17 38.44
C SER A 471 9.80 9.80 36.97
N LEU A 472 8.61 10.08 36.42
CA LEU A 472 8.33 9.89 34.99
C LEU A 472 9.30 10.70 34.10
N SER A 473 9.54 11.97 34.44
CA SER A 473 10.50 12.82 33.71
C SER A 473 11.92 12.26 33.73
N GLU A 474 12.32 11.59 34.81
CA GLU A 474 13.62 10.94 34.89
C GLU A 474 13.66 9.69 34.03
N LEU A 475 12.57 8.91 33.97
CA LEU A 475 12.47 7.78 33.06
C LEU A 475 12.57 8.22 31.59
N GLU A 476 11.84 9.26 31.20
CA GLU A 476 11.92 9.86 29.85
C GLU A 476 13.34 10.34 29.53
N GLU A 477 13.99 10.98 30.50
CA GLU A 477 15.38 11.42 30.41
C GLU A 477 16.35 10.25 30.18
N LEU A 478 16.11 9.06 30.79
CA LEU A 478 16.92 7.87 30.53
C LEU A 478 16.85 7.45 29.06
N TYR A 479 15.66 7.44 28.45
CA TYR A 479 15.51 7.14 27.02
C TYR A 479 16.22 8.19 26.14
N ARG A 480 16.09 9.47 26.50
CA ARG A 480 16.77 10.57 25.78
C ARG A 480 18.29 10.42 25.83
N LEU A 481 18.85 10.04 26.99
CA LEU A 481 20.30 9.79 27.16
C LEU A 481 20.80 8.61 26.31
N GLU A 482 19.93 7.65 26.00
CA GLU A 482 20.22 6.53 25.11
C GLU A 482 20.04 6.86 23.62
N GLY A 483 19.62 8.09 23.33
CA GLY A 483 19.29 8.57 21.99
C GLY A 483 18.01 7.92 21.43
N ILE A 484 17.09 7.51 22.30
CA ILE A 484 15.80 6.93 21.92
C ILE A 484 14.73 8.01 22.01
N GLN A 485 13.97 8.16 20.94
CA GLN A 485 12.81 9.04 20.83
C GLN A 485 11.56 8.26 21.23
N ILE A 486 10.75 8.85 22.12
CA ILE A 486 9.51 8.28 22.63
C ILE A 486 8.32 8.76 21.80
N GLY A 487 7.37 7.87 21.50
CA GLY A 487 6.10 8.19 20.87
C GLY A 487 6.12 8.06 19.34
N GLU A 488 4.96 8.26 18.71
CA GLU A 488 4.64 8.01 17.28
C GLU A 488 5.31 8.96 16.27
N GLY A 489 6.27 9.75 16.74
CA GLY A 489 7.17 10.52 15.90
C GLY A 489 6.81 11.99 15.87
N PRO A 490 7.33 12.74 14.89
CA PRO A 490 7.20 14.19 14.87
C PRO A 490 5.73 14.62 14.91
N THR A 491 5.41 15.52 15.84
CA THR A 491 4.06 16.09 16.01
C THR A 491 3.76 17.24 15.03
N GLY A 492 4.62 17.48 14.03
CA GLY A 492 4.52 18.66 13.16
C GLY A 492 5.05 18.48 11.74
N PRO A 493 4.53 19.25 10.77
CA PRO A 493 4.88 19.14 9.34
C PRO A 493 6.31 19.56 9.01
N ASP A 494 6.95 20.39 9.82
CA ASP A 494 8.32 20.88 9.62
C ASP A 494 9.39 20.00 10.28
N ASP A 495 8.98 19.06 11.11
CA ASP A 495 9.90 18.18 11.82
C ASP A 495 10.31 17.06 10.85
N ARG A 496 11.26 17.42 9.97
CA ARG A 496 11.84 16.55 8.95
C ARG A 496 12.29 15.28 9.65
N ARG A 497 11.50 14.21 9.50
CA ARG A 497 11.80 12.89 10.05
C ARG A 497 13.30 12.62 9.89
N HIS A 498 14.01 12.53 11.01
CA HIS A 498 15.35 11.97 10.98
C HIS A 498 15.23 10.60 10.29
N ALA A 499 16.14 10.28 9.37
CA ALA A 499 16.19 8.99 8.69
C ALA A 499 16.33 7.78 9.64
N SER A 500 16.41 8.03 10.95
CA SER A 500 16.50 7.07 12.06
C SER A 500 15.16 6.70 12.71
N TYR A 501 14.02 7.16 12.19
CA TYR A 501 12.68 6.78 12.68
C TYR A 501 12.32 5.35 12.28
N GLN A 502 13.06 4.42 12.88
CA GLN A 502 13.01 2.97 12.73
C GLN A 502 12.86 2.45 14.15
N HIS A 503 12.06 1.39 14.32
CA HIS A 503 11.83 0.83 15.64
C HIS A 503 13.16 0.37 16.28
N ILE A 504 13.29 0.52 17.61
CA ILE A 504 14.51 0.16 18.34
C ILE A 504 14.97 -1.29 18.09
N PHE A 505 14.05 -2.23 17.91
CA PHE A 505 14.37 -3.64 17.60
C PHE A 505 14.90 -3.87 16.19
N ASP A 506 14.64 -2.94 15.27
CA ASP A 506 15.26 -2.98 13.96
C ASP A 506 16.60 -2.23 13.93
N GLY A 507 17.09 -1.74 15.08
CA GLY A 507 18.33 -0.96 15.16
C GLY A 507 18.14 0.54 14.91
N GLY A 508 16.90 1.02 14.97
CA GLY A 508 16.61 2.45 14.92
C GLY A 508 16.63 3.13 16.28
N SER A 509 16.06 4.33 16.34
CA SER A 509 16.03 5.17 17.55
C SER A 509 14.62 5.49 18.04
N ALA A 510 13.57 4.89 17.48
CA ALA A 510 12.18 5.20 17.85
C ALA A 510 11.58 4.09 18.71
N LEU A 511 10.98 4.49 19.83
CA LEU A 511 10.16 3.65 20.69
C LEU A 511 8.69 3.96 20.42
N PHE A 512 8.03 3.04 19.73
CA PHE A 512 6.60 3.09 19.46
C PHE A 512 6.07 1.66 19.38
N THR A 513 4.80 1.46 19.69
CA THR A 513 4.15 0.16 19.52
C THR A 513 3.50 0.13 18.13
N PRO A 514 3.94 -0.75 17.20
CA PRO A 514 3.20 -0.94 15.95
C PRO A 514 1.76 -1.33 16.26
N HIS A 515 0.83 -0.97 15.38
CA HIS A 515 -0.58 -1.28 15.61
C HIS A 515 -0.78 -2.78 15.86
N PRO A 516 -1.50 -3.18 16.93
CA PRO A 516 -1.74 -4.59 17.23
C PRO A 516 -2.42 -5.30 16.05
N PHE A 517 -2.22 -6.62 15.97
CA PHE A 517 -2.80 -7.46 14.91
C PHE A 517 -2.34 -7.11 13.48
N THR A 518 -1.17 -6.50 13.36
CA THR A 518 -0.45 -6.30 12.10
C THR A 518 0.80 -7.18 11.98
N MET A 519 1.34 -7.27 10.77
CA MET A 519 2.58 -8.00 10.51
C MET A 519 3.77 -7.39 11.24
N GLY A 520 3.90 -6.06 11.25
CA GLY A 520 4.96 -5.37 11.98
C GLY A 520 4.89 -5.61 13.49
N TYR A 521 3.71 -5.58 14.08
CA TYR A 521 3.53 -5.93 15.50
C TYR A 521 4.00 -7.35 15.80
N LYS A 522 3.56 -8.32 15.01
CA LYS A 522 3.99 -9.71 15.18
C LYS A 522 5.50 -9.90 14.99
N ARG A 523 6.06 -9.27 13.94
CA ARG A 523 7.49 -9.28 13.62
C ARG A 523 8.35 -8.73 14.76
N LEU A 524 7.88 -7.68 15.43
CA LEU A 524 8.63 -6.98 16.46
C LEU A 524 8.36 -7.53 17.87
N MET A 525 7.15 -7.96 18.18
CA MET A 525 6.78 -8.32 19.56
C MET A 525 6.83 -9.82 19.84
N CYS A 526 6.84 -10.69 18.82
CA CYS A 526 6.74 -12.15 19.01
C CYS A 526 8.06 -12.92 18.85
N ILE A 527 9.19 -12.25 18.58
CA ILE A 527 10.52 -12.90 18.49
C ILE A 527 11.49 -12.30 19.48
N SER A 528 12.45 -13.10 19.94
CA SER A 528 13.51 -12.61 20.82
C SER A 528 14.45 -11.70 20.04
N HIS A 529 14.69 -10.52 20.62
CA HIS A 529 15.72 -9.57 20.18
C HIS A 529 16.93 -9.64 21.08
N ILE A 530 18.02 -9.02 20.64
CA ILE A 530 19.24 -8.86 21.43
C ILE A 530 18.91 -7.95 22.63
N SER A 531 19.36 -8.33 23.82
CA SER A 531 19.23 -7.50 25.01
C SER A 531 19.92 -6.15 24.80
N TYR A 532 19.31 -5.08 25.28
CA TYR A 532 19.90 -3.76 25.17
C TYR A 532 21.22 -3.67 25.93
N VAL A 533 22.19 -2.99 25.32
CA VAL A 533 23.45 -2.61 25.98
C VAL A 533 23.42 -1.10 26.22
N PRO A 534 23.27 -0.65 27.47
CA PRO A 534 23.17 0.78 27.74
C PRO A 534 24.42 1.55 27.35
N LYS A 535 24.24 2.67 26.66
CA LYS A 535 25.31 3.55 26.16
C LYS A 535 25.72 4.56 27.22
N SER A 536 24.75 5.17 27.91
CA SER A 536 25.04 6.19 28.92
C SER A 536 25.54 5.59 30.23
N ALA A 537 26.32 6.36 31.00
CA ALA A 537 26.79 5.92 32.32
C ALA A 537 25.62 5.74 33.31
N ARG A 538 24.66 6.67 33.29
CA ARG A 538 23.49 6.68 34.18
C ARG A 538 22.63 5.42 34.00
N VAL A 539 22.33 5.04 32.76
CA VAL A 539 21.51 3.86 32.48
C VAL A 539 22.27 2.57 32.77
N ARG A 540 23.59 2.52 32.53
CA ARG A 540 24.43 1.37 32.93
C ARG A 540 24.41 1.14 34.45
N GLU A 541 24.66 2.19 35.23
CA GLU A 541 24.65 2.12 36.70
C GLU A 541 23.28 1.67 37.23
N LEU A 542 22.20 2.24 36.69
CA LEU A 542 20.84 1.88 37.06
C LEU A 542 20.51 0.42 36.71
N ALA A 543 20.89 -0.04 35.52
CA ALA A 543 20.70 -1.42 35.09
C ALA A 543 21.49 -2.42 35.97
N GLU A 544 22.71 -2.06 36.40
CA GLU A 544 23.49 -2.87 37.34
C GLU A 544 22.84 -2.91 38.74
N ARG A 545 22.33 -1.78 39.22
CA ARG A 545 21.60 -1.70 40.49
C ARG A 545 20.36 -2.60 40.48
N ILE A 546 19.56 -2.54 39.41
CA ILE A 546 18.39 -3.42 39.26
C ILE A 546 18.81 -4.89 39.24
N ARG A 547 19.83 -5.24 38.43
CA ARG A 547 20.36 -6.61 38.37
C ARG A 547 20.79 -7.11 39.75
N ARG A 548 21.54 -6.33 40.54
CA ARG A 548 21.94 -6.72 41.90
C ARG A 548 20.73 -6.98 42.81
N ASN A 549 19.75 -6.08 42.80
CA ASN A 549 18.55 -6.22 43.62
C ASN A 549 17.70 -7.44 43.24
N THR A 550 17.58 -7.74 41.93
CA THR A 550 16.85 -8.93 41.47
C THR A 550 17.53 -10.23 41.89
N HIS A 551 18.87 -10.29 41.85
CA HIS A 551 19.60 -11.49 42.31
C HIS A 551 19.46 -11.68 43.83
N SER A 552 19.59 -10.61 44.62
CA SER A 552 19.42 -10.69 46.08
C SER A 552 18.04 -11.18 46.51
N ASN A 553 16.99 -10.85 45.76
CA ASN A 553 15.64 -11.33 46.06
C ASN A 553 15.40 -12.80 45.69
N GLN A 554 16.15 -13.37 44.74
CA GLN A 554 16.02 -14.78 44.37
C GLN A 554 16.68 -15.72 45.37
N GLU A 555 17.71 -15.28 46.09
CA GLU A 555 18.41 -16.10 47.09
C GLU A 555 17.65 -16.25 48.43
N VAL A 556 16.59 -15.46 48.64
CA VAL A 556 15.86 -15.39 49.94
C VAL A 556 14.52 -16.12 49.91
N SER A 557 14.09 -16.65 48.77
CA SER A 557 12.89 -17.52 48.68
C SER A 557 13.28 -19.00 48.82
N PRO A 558 12.94 -19.68 49.93
CA PRO A 558 13.21 -21.11 50.14
C PRO A 558 12.36 -22.03 49.26
#